data_AF-A0A0S8EX88-F1
#
_entry.id   AF-A0A0S8EX88-F1
#
_cell.length_a   1.000
_cell.length_b   1.000
_cell.length_c   1.000
_cell.angle_alpha   90.00
_cell.angle_beta   90.00
_cell.angle_gamma   90.00
#
_symmetry.space_group_name_H-M   'P 1'
#
loop_
_entity.id
_entity.type
_entity.pdbx_description
1 polymer ?
#
loop_
_entity_poly.entity_id
_entity_poly.type
_entity_poly.pdbx_seq_one_letter_code
_entity_poly.pdbx_strand_id
1 'polypeptide(L)'
;MSDGDREKDRRKGRKERVLHTRVPAVLEQELKRVANAWRVPVSNVVRALLEDALDTLDVVGAKAEDELREVAEKLAAERQRIREKSTGHPSGEPPPTKVDSADPLAGAVGATPITLVHDSVCGISGAELPAGSEALMVLFDDPRRKLITGRNALPQASTPNEEKADD
;
A
#
# COMPACT_ATOMS: atom_id res chain seq x y z
N MET A 1 17.02 -26.10 45.94
CA MET A 1 16.07 -26.88 45.11
C MET A 1 15.67 -25.97 43.97
N SER A 2 16.10 -26.29 42.76
CA SER A 2 16.30 -25.33 41.67
C SER A 2 15.03 -25.11 40.85
N ASP A 3 14.68 -23.86 40.52
CA ASP A 3 13.53 -23.48 39.68
C ASP A 3 13.52 -24.12 38.28
N GLY A 4 14.66 -24.65 37.84
CA GLY A 4 14.79 -25.38 36.57
C GLY A 4 13.99 -26.70 36.48
N ASP A 5 13.67 -27.34 37.60
CA ASP A 5 12.88 -28.58 37.59
C ASP A 5 11.38 -28.32 37.37
N ARG A 6 10.86 -27.15 37.79
CA ARG A 6 9.44 -26.80 37.64
C ARG A 6 9.04 -26.51 36.19
N GLU A 7 9.97 -26.04 35.37
CA GLU A 7 9.69 -25.74 33.97
C GLU A 7 9.73 -26.99 33.07
N LYS A 8 10.57 -27.97 33.40
CA LYS A 8 10.61 -29.26 32.68
C LYS A 8 9.33 -30.08 32.88
N ASP A 9 8.72 -30.03 34.06
CA ASP A 9 7.47 -30.76 34.34
C ASP A 9 6.25 -30.17 33.62
N ARG A 10 6.19 -28.84 33.42
CA ARG A 10 5.07 -28.19 32.71
C ARG A 10 4.99 -28.53 31.23
N ARG A 11 6.10 -28.92 30.60
CA ARG A 11 6.14 -29.30 29.17
C ARG A 11 5.76 -30.76 28.91
N LYS A 12 5.72 -31.61 29.95
CA LYS A 12 5.64 -33.08 29.80
C LYS A 12 4.22 -33.68 29.79
N GLY A 13 3.16 -32.87 29.92
CA GLY A 13 1.83 -33.39 30.31
C GLY A 13 0.62 -32.98 29.46
N ARG A 14 0.76 -32.19 28.40
CA ARG A 14 -0.40 -31.89 27.53
C ARG A 14 -0.57 -33.02 26.52
N LYS A 15 -1.53 -33.91 26.78
CA LYS A 15 -1.94 -34.97 25.84
C LYS A 15 -2.07 -34.39 24.43
N GLU A 16 -1.38 -35.00 23.49
CA GLU A 16 -1.37 -34.58 22.09
C GLU A 16 -2.81 -34.60 21.55
N ARG A 17 -3.31 -33.43 21.14
CA ARG A 17 -4.69 -33.30 20.65
C ARG A 17 -4.74 -33.84 19.22
N VAL A 18 -5.38 -35.00 19.07
CA VAL A 18 -5.64 -35.58 17.75
C VAL A 18 -6.69 -34.74 17.04
N LEU A 19 -6.34 -34.22 15.87
CA LEU A 19 -7.25 -33.51 14.98
C LEU A 19 -7.70 -34.46 13.88
N HIS A 20 -9.01 -34.58 13.70
CA HIS A 20 -9.57 -35.28 12.56
C HIS A 20 -9.78 -34.27 11.43
N THR A 21 -8.95 -34.38 10.40
CA THR A 21 -9.09 -33.58 9.19
C THR A 21 -9.75 -34.41 8.09
N ARG A 22 -10.51 -33.75 7.20
CA ARG A 22 -10.98 -34.39 5.97
C ARG A 22 -9.93 -34.20 4.91
N VAL A 23 -9.40 -35.30 4.38
CA VAL A 23 -8.37 -35.30 3.34
C VAL A 23 -8.95 -35.98 2.09
N PRO A 24 -8.81 -35.39 0.89
CA PRO A 24 -9.19 -36.06 -0.36
C PRO A 24 -8.52 -37.43 -0.49
N ALA A 25 -9.26 -38.42 -1.02
CA ALA A 25 -8.80 -39.81 -1.07
C ALA A 25 -7.46 -39.99 -1.82
N VAL A 26 -7.22 -39.20 -2.86
CA VAL A 26 -5.97 -39.21 -3.62
C VAL A 26 -4.79 -38.77 -2.73
N LEU A 27 -4.96 -37.68 -1.97
CA LEU A 27 -3.93 -37.17 -1.06
C LEU A 27 -3.66 -38.15 0.09
N GLU A 28 -4.68 -38.82 0.61
CA GLU A 28 -4.51 -39.85 1.63
C GLU A 28 -3.64 -41.02 1.12
N GLN A 29 -3.86 -41.45 -0.13
CA GLN A 29 -3.05 -42.51 -0.75
C GLN A 29 -1.59 -42.09 -0.95
N GLU A 30 -1.35 -40.86 -1.39
CA GLU A 30 0.01 -40.32 -1.51
C GLU A 30 0.71 -40.24 -0.16
N LEU A 31 0.04 -39.72 0.88
CA LEU A 31 0.59 -39.63 2.23
C LEU A 31 0.94 -41.01 2.79
N LYS A 32 0.09 -42.02 2.58
CA LYS A 32 0.37 -43.41 2.97
C LYS A 32 1.57 -43.99 2.23
N ARG A 33 1.71 -43.70 0.92
CA ARG A 33 2.87 -44.17 0.12
C ARG A 33 4.18 -43.60 0.64
N VAL A 34 4.23 -42.28 0.87
CA VAL A 34 5.42 -41.60 1.42
C VAL A 34 5.76 -42.14 2.81
N ALA A 35 4.77 -42.25 3.69
CA ALA A 35 4.96 -42.78 5.04
C ALA A 35 5.50 -44.23 5.04
N ASN A 36 4.98 -45.09 4.16
CA ASN A 36 5.44 -46.46 4.01
C ASN A 36 6.88 -46.53 3.47
N ALA A 37 7.23 -45.70 2.49
CA ALA A 37 8.58 -45.64 1.94
C ALA A 37 9.60 -45.25 3.01
N TRP A 38 9.23 -44.34 3.91
CA TRP A 38 10.08 -43.88 5.01
C TRP A 38 9.96 -44.70 6.29
N ARG A 39 9.08 -45.71 6.32
CA ARG A 39 8.81 -46.60 7.46
C ARG A 39 8.42 -45.84 8.74
N VAL A 40 7.68 -44.75 8.58
CA VAL A 40 7.18 -43.91 9.68
C VAL A 40 5.66 -43.79 9.63
N PRO A 41 4.98 -43.49 10.75
CA PRO A 41 3.55 -43.23 10.74
C PRO A 41 3.20 -41.99 9.90
N VAL A 42 2.04 -42.02 9.23
CA VAL A 42 1.53 -40.89 8.44
C VAL A 42 1.42 -39.62 9.27
N SER A 43 1.02 -39.72 10.54
CA SER A 43 0.94 -38.58 11.45
C SER A 43 2.29 -37.88 11.67
N ASN A 44 3.39 -38.63 11.65
CA ASN A 44 4.74 -38.09 11.78
C ASN A 44 5.15 -37.33 10.51
N VAL A 45 4.81 -37.85 9.34
CA VAL A 45 5.05 -37.18 8.05
C VAL A 45 4.27 -35.88 7.96
N VAL A 46 2.98 -35.90 8.30
CA VAL A 46 2.14 -34.70 8.28
C VAL A 46 2.65 -33.65 9.25
N ARG A 47 3.08 -34.05 10.46
CA ARG A 47 3.67 -33.13 11.43
C ARG A 47 4.93 -32.47 10.89
N ALA A 48 5.89 -33.28 10.44
CA ALA A 48 7.16 -32.78 9.93
C ALA A 48 6.96 -31.84 8.73
N LEU A 49 6.02 -32.16 7.83
CA LEU A 49 5.70 -31.32 6.68
C LEU A 49 5.05 -30.00 7.09
N LEU A 50 4.13 -30.00 8.06
CA LEU A 50 3.50 -28.78 8.55
C LEU A 50 4.50 -27.90 9.32
N GLU A 51 5.40 -28.50 10.09
CA GLU A 51 6.49 -27.77 10.77
C GLU A 51 7.43 -27.13 9.75
N ASP A 52 7.90 -27.89 8.76
CA ASP A 52 8.79 -27.38 7.68
C ASP A 52 8.14 -26.28 6.84
N ALA A 53 6.85 -26.41 6.52
CA ALA A 53 6.11 -25.38 5.80
C ALA A 53 5.98 -24.08 6.62
N LEU A 54 5.71 -24.18 7.92
CA LEU A 54 5.63 -23.02 8.81
C LEU A 54 7.00 -22.35 8.97
N ASP A 55 8.05 -23.12 9.23
CA ASP A 55 9.41 -22.61 9.36
C ASP A 55 9.87 -21.89 8.07
N THR A 56 9.52 -22.45 6.90
CA THR A 56 9.83 -21.83 5.62
C THR A 56 9.08 -20.50 5.43
N LEU A 57 7.81 -20.44 5.80
CA LEU A 57 7.02 -19.20 5.72
C LEU A 57 7.55 -18.12 6.66
N ASP A 58 7.97 -18.48 7.87
CA ASP A 58 8.54 -17.53 8.84
C ASP A 58 9.87 -16.93 8.32
N VAL A 59 10.73 -17.74 7.71
CA VAL A 59 11.99 -17.28 7.10
C VAL A 59 11.74 -16.34 5.91
N VAL A 60 10.75 -16.65 5.07
CA VAL A 60 10.38 -15.78 3.93
C VAL A 60 9.73 -14.48 4.43
N GLY A 61 8.88 -14.56 5.45
CA GLY A 61 8.27 -13.39 6.09
C GLY A 61 9.34 -12.44 6.65
N ALA A 62 10.28 -12.96 7.43
CA ALA A 62 11.37 -12.16 7.99
C ALA A 62 12.23 -11.49 6.90
N LYS A 63 12.57 -12.21 5.82
CA LYS A 63 13.32 -11.63 4.70
C LYS A 63 12.53 -10.56 3.95
N ALA A 64 11.24 -10.78 3.72
CA ALA A 64 10.39 -9.78 3.07
C ALA A 64 10.24 -8.52 3.94
N GLU A 65 10.13 -8.67 5.27
CA GLU A 65 10.11 -7.55 6.21
C GLU A 65 11.42 -6.75 6.19
N ASP A 66 12.57 -7.44 6.16
CA ASP A 66 13.88 -6.80 6.07
C ASP A 66 14.05 -6.02 4.76
N GLU A 67 13.65 -6.58 3.63
CA GLU A 67 13.67 -5.89 2.33
C GLU A 67 12.76 -4.67 2.31
N LEU A 68 11.53 -4.78 2.85
CA LEU A 68 10.60 -3.65 2.96
C LEU A 68 11.14 -2.55 3.87
N ARG A 69 11.82 -2.93 4.96
CA ARG A 69 12.47 -1.99 5.87
C ARG A 69 13.61 -1.23 5.17
N GLU A 70 14.44 -1.93 4.42
CA GLU A 70 15.52 -1.30 3.64
C GLU A 70 14.97 -0.31 2.59
N VAL A 71 13.89 -0.68 1.91
CA VAL A 71 13.20 0.20 0.96
C VAL A 71 12.60 1.43 1.67
N ALA A 72 11.97 1.25 2.84
CA ALA A 72 11.42 2.34 3.63
C ALA A 72 12.51 3.31 4.12
N GLU A 73 13.66 2.79 4.56
CA GLU A 73 14.82 3.60 4.97
C GLU A 73 15.39 4.39 3.79
N LYS A 74 15.52 3.77 2.61
CA LYS A 74 15.95 4.46 1.38
C LYS A 74 14.97 5.57 0.98
N LEU A 75 13.66 5.31 1.05
CA LEU A 75 12.62 6.32 0.77
C LEU A 75 12.66 7.46 1.78
N ALA A 76 12.84 7.18 3.07
CA ALA A 76 12.95 8.19 4.11
C ALA A 76 14.20 9.07 3.90
N ALA A 77 15.35 8.46 3.60
CA ALA A 77 16.58 9.17 3.28
C ALA A 77 16.43 10.07 2.04
N GLU A 78 15.76 9.59 0.99
CA GLU A 78 15.53 10.39 -0.22
C GLU A 78 14.55 11.54 0.04
N ARG A 79 13.46 11.30 0.79
CA ARG A 79 12.55 12.36 1.23
C ARG A 79 13.28 13.42 2.06
N GLN A 80 14.20 13.00 2.92
CA GLN A 80 15.00 13.91 3.73
C GLN A 80 15.97 14.73 2.87
N ARG A 81 16.64 14.13 1.88
CA ARG A 81 17.45 14.86 0.91
C ARG A 81 16.65 15.88 0.10
N ILE A 82 15.44 15.52 -0.33
CA ILE A 82 14.53 16.45 -1.02
C ILE A 82 14.13 17.59 -0.08
N ARG A 83 13.80 17.28 1.18
CA ARG A 83 13.48 18.27 2.21
C ARG A 83 14.65 19.20 2.49
N GLU A 84 15.87 18.69 2.66
CA GLU A 84 17.07 19.49 2.90
C GLU A 84 17.39 20.40 1.71
N LYS A 85 17.20 19.92 0.48
CA LYS A 85 17.29 20.74 -0.74
C LYS A 85 16.21 21.82 -0.82
N SER A 86 15.05 21.60 -0.21
CA SER A 86 13.94 22.57 -0.17
C SER A 86 13.97 23.49 1.07
N THR A 87 14.59 23.08 2.18
CA THR A 87 14.82 23.92 3.37
C THR A 87 16.10 24.75 3.28
N GLY A 88 16.91 24.57 2.23
CA GLY A 88 17.98 25.50 1.83
C GLY A 88 17.47 26.76 1.12
N HIS A 89 16.17 26.86 0.82
CA HIS A 89 15.53 28.13 0.49
C HIS A 89 14.97 28.74 1.78
N PRO A 90 15.43 29.92 2.22
CA PRO A 90 14.73 30.65 3.27
C PRO A 90 13.30 30.89 2.78
N SER A 91 12.34 30.93 3.72
CA SER A 91 10.98 31.42 3.51
C SER A 91 11.05 32.79 2.85
N GLY A 92 10.98 32.76 1.53
CA GLY A 92 10.91 33.89 0.63
C GLY A 92 9.92 33.42 -0.42
N GLU A 93 8.75 34.05 -0.37
CA GLU A 93 7.86 34.32 -1.49
C GLU A 93 8.29 33.65 -2.82
N PRO A 94 7.52 32.70 -3.36
CA PRO A 94 7.93 32.02 -4.58
C PRO A 94 8.14 33.07 -5.70
N PRO A 95 9.29 33.06 -6.40
CA PRO A 95 9.49 33.94 -7.52
C PRO A 95 8.44 33.60 -8.60
N PRO A 96 7.90 34.61 -9.32
CA PRO A 96 6.97 34.37 -10.42
C PRO A 96 7.73 33.60 -11.50
N THR A 97 7.53 32.28 -11.54
CA THR A 97 7.94 31.48 -12.68
C THR A 97 7.08 31.94 -13.83
N LYS A 98 7.70 32.70 -14.72
CA LYS A 98 7.10 33.13 -15.98
C LYS A 98 6.53 31.88 -16.65
N VAL A 99 5.20 31.90 -16.77
CA VAL A 99 4.42 30.92 -17.52
C VAL A 99 4.84 31.11 -18.97
N ASP A 100 5.74 30.27 -19.46
CA ASP A 100 5.83 30.06 -20.90
C ASP A 100 4.43 29.67 -21.36
N SER A 101 3.91 30.39 -22.35
CA SER A 101 2.56 30.33 -22.87
C SER A 101 2.25 28.99 -23.55
N ALA A 102 2.24 27.93 -22.75
CA ALA A 102 1.62 26.66 -23.02
C ALA A 102 0.31 26.64 -22.23
N ASP A 103 -0.77 26.23 -22.89
CA ASP A 103 -2.06 26.02 -22.25
C ASP A 103 -1.87 25.16 -20.96
N PRO A 104 -2.22 25.68 -19.77
CA PRO A 104 -2.02 24.96 -18.51
C PRO A 104 -2.81 23.64 -18.44
N LEU A 105 -3.80 23.47 -19.31
CA LEU A 105 -4.62 22.26 -19.45
C LEU A 105 -4.20 21.35 -20.62
N ALA A 106 -3.14 21.67 -21.36
CA ALA A 106 -2.67 20.81 -22.46
C ALA A 106 -2.38 19.38 -21.96
N GLY A 107 -3.06 18.38 -22.54
CA GLY A 107 -2.94 16.97 -22.14
C GLY A 107 -3.75 16.57 -20.90
N ALA A 108 -4.70 17.41 -20.46
CA ALA A 108 -5.66 17.07 -19.42
C ALA A 108 -6.72 16.09 -19.96
N VAL A 109 -6.94 15.00 -19.24
CA VAL A 109 -7.89 13.92 -19.57
C VAL A 109 -9.17 14.06 -18.76
N GLY A 110 -9.09 14.62 -17.54
CA GLY A 110 -10.24 14.79 -16.67
C GLY A 110 -9.92 15.55 -15.41
N ALA A 111 -10.92 15.66 -14.53
CA ALA A 111 -10.78 16.30 -13.23
C ALA A 111 -11.52 15.49 -12.15
N THR A 112 -10.96 15.43 -10.94
CA THR A 112 -11.56 14.76 -9.79
C THR A 112 -11.73 15.74 -8.63
N PRO A 113 -12.90 15.81 -7.98
CA PRO A 113 -13.10 16.65 -6.81
C PRO A 113 -12.24 16.16 -5.64
N ILE A 114 -11.61 17.11 -4.95
CA ILE A 114 -10.79 16.88 -3.77
C ILE A 114 -11.11 17.93 -2.70
N THR A 115 -10.87 17.60 -1.44
CA THR A 115 -10.85 18.55 -0.34
C THR A 115 -9.41 18.84 0.03
N LEU A 116 -9.04 20.12 0.07
CA LEU A 116 -7.67 20.52 0.39
C LEU A 116 -7.36 20.30 1.87
N VAL A 117 -6.20 19.70 2.18
CA VAL A 117 -5.70 19.56 3.56
C VAL A 117 -4.92 20.79 4.01
N HIS A 118 -4.33 21.52 3.05
CA HIS A 118 -3.54 22.73 3.27
C HIS A 118 -3.93 23.80 2.26
N ASP A 119 -3.61 25.05 2.57
CA ASP A 119 -3.75 26.15 1.62
C ASP A 119 -2.96 25.84 0.35
N SER A 120 -3.55 26.14 -0.81
CA SER A 120 -2.98 25.86 -2.12
C SER A 120 -3.29 27.02 -3.07
N VAL A 121 -2.67 27.02 -4.25
CA VAL A 121 -2.93 28.02 -5.28
C VAL A 121 -3.56 27.36 -6.49
N CYS A 122 -4.59 27.98 -7.04
CA CYS A 122 -5.20 27.56 -8.30
C CYS A 122 -4.18 27.70 -9.43
N GLY A 123 -3.81 26.60 -10.07
CA GLY A 123 -2.83 26.59 -11.15
C GLY A 123 -3.30 27.22 -12.47
N ILE A 124 -4.57 27.65 -12.56
CA ILE A 124 -5.12 28.38 -13.71
C ILE A 124 -5.26 29.87 -13.40
N SER A 125 -5.94 30.21 -12.29
CA SER A 125 -6.26 31.61 -11.95
C SER A 125 -5.26 32.27 -11.01
N GLY A 126 -4.37 31.50 -10.37
CA GLY A 126 -3.46 32.00 -9.34
C GLY A 126 -4.14 32.36 -8.02
N ALA A 127 -5.46 32.15 -7.89
CA ALA A 127 -6.19 32.44 -6.66
C ALA A 127 -5.80 31.48 -5.51
N GLU A 128 -5.76 32.01 -4.29
CA GLU A 128 -5.58 31.19 -3.08
C GLU A 128 -6.81 30.31 -2.82
N LEU A 129 -6.55 29.06 -2.47
CA LEU A 129 -7.54 28.05 -2.13
C LEU A 129 -7.27 27.61 -0.68
N PRO A 130 -8.13 27.95 0.28
CA PRO A 130 -7.88 27.65 1.68
C PRO A 130 -8.03 26.16 1.99
N ALA A 131 -7.34 25.69 3.03
CA ALA A 131 -7.54 24.37 3.59
C ALA A 131 -9.02 24.12 3.92
N GLY A 132 -9.51 22.91 3.64
CA GLY A 132 -10.91 22.51 3.80
C GLY A 132 -11.82 22.92 2.64
N SER A 133 -11.37 23.72 1.68
CA SER A 133 -12.17 24.04 0.50
C SER A 133 -12.22 22.88 -0.51
N GLU A 134 -13.34 22.82 -1.26
CA GLU A 134 -13.45 21.94 -2.42
C GLU A 134 -12.64 22.51 -3.59
N ALA A 135 -11.78 21.67 -4.15
CA ALA A 135 -10.99 21.95 -5.33
C ALA A 135 -11.08 20.79 -6.33
N LEU A 136 -10.51 20.97 -7.51
CA LEU A 136 -10.43 19.95 -8.54
C LEU A 136 -8.96 19.60 -8.78
N MET A 137 -8.65 18.31 -8.81
CA MET A 137 -7.36 17.80 -9.26
C MET A 137 -7.47 17.41 -10.73
N VAL A 138 -6.67 18.05 -11.59
CA VAL A 138 -6.62 17.72 -13.02
C VAL A 138 -5.77 16.48 -13.22
N LEU A 139 -6.31 15.53 -13.98
CA LEU A 139 -5.65 14.31 -14.39
C LEU A 139 -5.06 14.55 -15.79
N PHE A 140 -3.76 14.33 -15.95
CA PHE A 140 -3.06 14.45 -17.24
C PHE A 140 -2.69 13.07 -17.78
N ASP A 141 -2.42 12.99 -19.09
CA ASP A 141 -1.83 11.79 -19.73
C ASP A 141 -0.45 11.46 -19.14
N ASP A 142 0.33 12.48 -18.75
CA ASP A 142 1.57 12.30 -17.97
C ASP A 142 1.24 12.22 -16.47
N PRO A 143 1.39 11.04 -15.82
CA PRO A 143 1.05 10.85 -14.41
C PRO A 143 1.95 11.65 -13.45
N ARG A 144 3.05 12.25 -13.92
CA ARG A 144 3.93 13.09 -13.10
C ARG A 144 3.42 14.53 -12.98
N ARG A 145 2.58 14.98 -13.91
CA ARG A 145 2.03 16.33 -13.91
C ARG A 145 0.83 16.41 -12.99
N LYS A 146 0.80 17.46 -12.16
CA LYS A 146 -0.29 17.72 -11.21
C LYS A 146 -0.69 19.17 -11.33
N LEU A 147 -2.00 19.41 -11.36
CA LEU A 147 -2.57 20.76 -11.34
C LEU A 147 -3.80 20.73 -10.43
N ILE A 148 -3.84 21.65 -9.46
CA ILE A 148 -5.00 21.88 -8.60
C ILE A 148 -5.68 23.14 -9.11
N THR A 149 -7.00 23.10 -9.26
CA THR A 149 -7.78 24.23 -9.75
C THR A 149 -8.94 24.50 -8.82
N GLY A 150 -9.33 25.76 -8.71
CA GLY A 150 -10.60 26.11 -8.08
C GLY A 150 -11.77 25.53 -8.87
N ARG A 151 -12.92 25.37 -8.20
CA ARG A 151 -14.16 24.80 -8.78
C ARG A 151 -14.64 25.51 -10.06
N ASN A 152 -14.37 26.81 -10.19
CA ASN A 152 -14.81 27.64 -11.31
C ASN A 152 -13.71 27.90 -12.35
N ALA A 153 -12.53 27.30 -12.18
CA ALA A 153 -11.37 27.61 -13.02
C ALA A 153 -11.24 26.68 -14.24
N LEU A 154 -11.97 25.56 -14.28
CA LEU A 154 -12.03 24.70 -15.47
C LEU A 154 -13.09 25.22 -16.45
N PRO A 155 -12.87 25.02 -17.77
CA PRO A 155 -13.88 25.32 -18.78
C PRO A 155 -15.12 24.47 -18.49
N GLN A 156 -16.24 25.13 -18.22
CA GLN A 156 -17.52 24.45 -18.09
C GLN A 156 -18.05 24.12 -19.48
N ALA A 157 -18.64 22.94 -19.63
CA ALA A 157 -19.37 22.61 -20.85
C ALA A 157 -20.39 23.71 -21.12
N SER A 158 -20.29 24.35 -22.29
CA SER A 158 -21.20 25.40 -22.72
C SER A 158 -22.51 24.77 -23.19
N THR A 159 -23.25 24.16 -22.26
CA THR A 159 -24.70 23.92 -22.23
C THR A 159 -24.99 22.89 -21.13
N PRO A 160 -25.91 23.14 -20.19
CA PRO A 160 -26.63 22.03 -19.60
C PRO A 160 -27.37 21.34 -20.74
N ASN A 161 -27.28 20.00 -20.84
CA ASN A 161 -28.26 19.25 -21.62
C ASN A 161 -29.60 19.47 -20.91
N GLU A 162 -30.34 20.51 -21.32
CA GLU A 162 -31.77 20.58 -21.09
C GLU A 162 -32.37 19.46 -21.94
N GLU A 163 -32.51 18.30 -21.30
CA GLU A 163 -33.45 17.27 -21.73
C GLU A 163 -34.84 17.91 -21.67
N LYS A 164 -35.24 18.52 -22.79
CA LYS A 164 -36.64 18.85 -23.07
C LYS A 164 -37.44 17.55 -23.06
N ALA A 165 -38.06 17.27 -21.92
CA ALA A 165 -39.28 16.49 -21.89
C ALA A 165 -40.40 17.42 -22.41
N ASP A 166 -40.62 17.41 -23.73
CA ASP A 166 -41.83 17.95 -24.35
C ASP A 166 -42.97 16.92 -24.20
N ASP A 167 -44.10 17.42 -23.68
CA ASP A 167 -45.50 16.91 -23.59
C ASP A 167 -45.83 15.44 -23.92
#